data_AF-A0A2S6BY47-F1
#
_entry.id   AF-A0A2S6BY47-F1
#
_cell.length_a   1.000
_cell.length_b   1.000
_cell.length_c   1.000
_cell.angle_alpha   90.00
_cell.angle_beta   90.00
_cell.angle_gamma   90.00
#
_symmetry.space_group_name_H-M   'P 1'
#
loop_
_entity.id
_entity.type
_entity.pdbx_description
1 polymer ?
#
loop_
_entity_poly.entity_id
_entity_poly.type
_entity_poly.pdbx_seq_one_letter_code
_entity_poly.pdbx_strand_id
1 'polypeptide(L)'
;MRKFAVGEDINGITPQFRRKYQQYWNSSVFGPPVTRKDLSPTQVQQLLQDWGTLIPNGNGFIPVKSPKSYTLPPPLRYDEGLPQDEPFSYSMSVFHQLHCLEIILRAWLGDAIKNGHREQHPASHTQEAHVFHCFDYLRQAVMCFGDTALEGSDPYQVALGLDLWSSGTYGISTTHICKDFQQIYEYAVSHTSPSWARERSQKEADFI
;
A
#
# COMPACT_ATOMS: atom_id res chain seq x y z
N MET A 1 10.19 28.91 -5.77
CA MET A 1 9.43 27.78 -5.18
C MET A 1 9.95 26.48 -5.77
N ARG A 2 10.28 25.50 -4.92
CA ARG A 2 10.66 24.14 -5.34
C ARG A 2 9.40 23.50 -5.94
N LYS A 3 9.48 22.96 -7.15
CA LYS A 3 8.37 22.24 -7.79
C LYS A 3 8.53 20.77 -7.49
N PHE A 4 7.58 20.21 -6.75
CA PHE A 4 7.56 18.78 -6.45
C PHE A 4 6.73 18.04 -7.48
N ALA A 5 7.21 16.86 -7.88
CA ALA A 5 6.46 15.96 -8.74
C ALA A 5 5.44 15.14 -7.92
N VAL A 6 4.48 14.56 -8.62
CA VAL A 6 3.54 13.59 -8.05
C VAL A 6 4.31 12.45 -7.36
N GLY A 7 3.91 12.10 -6.14
CA GLY A 7 4.56 11.07 -5.30
C GLY A 7 5.83 11.54 -4.56
N GLU A 8 6.25 12.79 -4.69
CA GLU A 8 7.36 13.34 -3.90
C GLU A 8 6.90 13.83 -2.52
N ASP A 9 7.78 13.73 -1.52
CA ASP A 9 7.61 14.45 -0.25
C ASP A 9 7.56 15.96 -0.50
N ILE A 10 6.48 16.60 -0.04
CA ILE A 10 6.26 18.05 -0.16
C ILE A 10 7.24 18.88 0.67
N ASN A 11 7.86 18.27 1.68
CA ASN A 11 8.80 18.95 2.58
C ASN A 11 10.22 19.00 2.02
N GLY A 12 10.52 18.16 1.01
CA GLY A 12 11.85 18.01 0.44
C GLY A 12 12.89 17.43 1.40
N ILE A 13 12.44 16.67 2.40
CA ILE A 13 13.23 15.88 3.35
C ILE A 13 13.87 14.70 2.60
N THR A 14 13.09 14.02 1.77
CA THR A 14 13.63 12.99 0.87
C THR A 14 14.22 13.65 -0.39
N PRO A 15 15.30 13.08 -0.98
CA PRO A 15 15.84 13.59 -2.22
C PRO A 15 14.85 13.32 -3.37
N GLN A 16 15.00 14.04 -4.49
CA GLN A 16 14.30 13.67 -5.71
C GLN A 16 14.92 12.39 -6.28
N PHE A 17 14.08 11.37 -6.47
CA PHE A 17 14.50 10.12 -7.08
C PHE A 17 14.41 10.19 -8.61
N ARG A 18 15.29 9.47 -9.30
CA ARG A 18 15.28 9.45 -10.77
C ARG A 18 14.08 8.67 -11.29
N ARG A 19 13.41 9.21 -12.29
CA ARG A 19 12.39 8.48 -13.06
C ARG A 19 13.07 7.45 -13.95
N LYS A 20 12.54 6.22 -13.96
CA LYS A 20 12.96 5.15 -14.87
C LYS A 20 11.75 4.60 -15.62
N TYR A 21 11.94 4.19 -16.86
CA TYR A 21 10.93 3.41 -17.56
C TYR A 21 10.96 1.99 -17.01
N GLN A 22 9.86 1.54 -16.45
CA GLN A 22 9.72 0.20 -15.90
C GLN A 22 8.56 -0.51 -16.59
N GLN A 23 8.85 -1.63 -17.23
CA GLN A 23 7.84 -2.59 -17.66
C GLN A 23 7.86 -3.76 -16.70
N TYR A 24 6.68 -4.19 -16.26
CA TYR A 24 6.53 -5.39 -15.45
C TYR A 24 6.15 -6.55 -16.37
N TRP A 25 6.81 -7.68 -16.17
CA TRP A 25 6.56 -8.91 -16.90
C TRP A 25 5.82 -9.89 -15.99
N ASN A 26 5.35 -11.02 -16.55
CA ASN A 26 4.68 -12.08 -15.79
C ASN A 26 5.67 -12.86 -14.88
N SER A 27 6.41 -12.15 -14.03
CA SER A 27 7.25 -12.77 -13.00
C SER A 27 6.32 -13.22 -11.87
N SER A 28 5.96 -14.50 -11.90
CA SER A 28 5.02 -15.15 -10.98
C SER A 28 5.48 -15.23 -9.52
N VAL A 29 6.60 -14.62 -9.16
CA VAL A 29 7.21 -14.73 -7.83
C VAL A 29 6.34 -14.05 -6.77
N PHE A 30 5.71 -12.92 -7.12
CA PHE A 30 4.83 -12.17 -6.19
C PHE A 30 3.34 -12.50 -6.36
N GLY A 31 2.98 -13.20 -7.44
CA GLY A 31 1.62 -13.59 -7.78
C GLY A 31 1.63 -14.87 -8.60
N PRO A 32 1.75 -16.05 -7.98
CA PRO A 32 1.84 -17.31 -8.70
C PRO A 32 0.52 -17.62 -9.44
N PRO A 33 0.56 -18.16 -10.66
CA PRO A 33 -0.63 -18.49 -11.44
C PRO A 33 -1.25 -19.82 -11.00
N VAL A 34 -1.44 -19.98 -9.69
CA VAL A 34 -1.99 -21.18 -9.05
C VAL A 34 -3.15 -20.79 -8.14
N THR A 35 -3.95 -21.77 -7.71
CA THR A 35 -4.96 -21.51 -6.70
C THR A 35 -4.36 -21.59 -5.31
N ARG A 36 -4.98 -20.92 -4.34
CA ARG A 36 -4.49 -20.86 -2.96
C ARG A 36 -4.44 -22.26 -2.33
N LYS A 37 -5.39 -23.14 -2.71
CA LYS A 37 -5.43 -24.54 -2.24
C LYS A 37 -4.29 -25.41 -2.78
N ASP A 38 -3.71 -25.04 -3.93
CA ASP A 38 -2.63 -25.82 -4.56
C ASP A 38 -1.25 -25.46 -3.99
N LEU A 39 -1.16 -24.44 -3.12
CA LEU A 39 0.07 -24.05 -2.46
C LEU A 39 0.34 -24.93 -1.22
N SER A 40 1.50 -25.60 -1.22
CA SER A 40 2.04 -26.21 -0.01
C SER A 40 2.43 -25.15 1.03
N PRO A 41 2.50 -25.50 2.33
CA PRO A 41 2.97 -24.59 3.37
C PRO A 41 4.34 -23.96 3.08
N THR A 42 5.26 -24.71 2.48
CA THR A 42 6.60 -24.21 2.09
C THR A 42 6.49 -23.18 0.96
N GLN A 43 5.62 -23.38 -0.02
CA GLN A 43 5.40 -22.39 -1.08
C GLN A 43 4.73 -21.11 -0.56
N VAL A 44 3.78 -21.24 0.38
CA VAL A 44 3.20 -20.08 1.09
C VAL A 44 4.30 -19.31 1.82
N GLN A 45 5.18 -20.03 2.54
CA GLN A 45 6.28 -19.40 3.26
C GLN A 45 7.25 -18.69 2.32
N GLN A 46 7.62 -19.31 1.19
CA GLN A 46 8.50 -18.69 0.20
C GLN A 46 7.87 -17.44 -0.42
N LEU A 47 6.59 -17.50 -0.80
CA LEU A 47 5.86 -16.34 -1.33
C LEU A 47 5.89 -15.17 -0.34
N LEU A 48 5.62 -15.43 0.95
CA LEU A 48 5.66 -14.38 1.98
C LEU A 48 7.09 -13.86 2.22
N GLN A 49 8.11 -14.71 2.10
CA GLN A 49 9.51 -14.26 2.15
C GLN A 49 9.85 -13.35 0.97
N ASP A 50 9.42 -13.71 -0.24
CA ASP A 50 9.63 -12.92 -1.44
C ASP A 50 8.97 -11.54 -1.28
N TRP A 51 7.71 -11.48 -0.84
CA TRP A 51 7.04 -10.22 -0.50
C TRP A 51 7.79 -9.41 0.56
N GLY A 52 8.32 -10.07 1.60
CA GLY A 52 9.12 -9.43 2.64
C GLY A 52 10.39 -8.75 2.09
N THR A 53 10.95 -9.20 0.97
CA THR A 53 12.15 -8.58 0.36
C THR A 53 11.88 -7.19 -0.24
N LEU A 54 10.61 -6.82 -0.43
CA LEU A 54 10.21 -5.51 -0.96
C LEU A 54 10.30 -4.40 0.09
N ILE A 55 10.32 -4.78 1.37
CA ILE A 55 10.43 -3.87 2.50
C ILE A 55 11.91 -3.85 2.91
N PRO A 56 12.57 -2.67 2.92
CA PRO A 56 13.98 -2.59 3.26
C PRO A 56 14.20 -2.81 4.76
N ASN A 57 15.45 -3.10 5.12
CA ASN A 57 15.88 -3.07 6.53
C ASN A 57 15.49 -1.71 7.17
N GLY A 58 14.93 -1.77 8.38
CA GLY A 58 14.36 -0.60 9.04
C GLY A 58 12.91 -0.28 8.63
N ASN A 59 12.27 -1.15 7.83
CA ASN A 59 10.87 -1.08 7.43
C ASN A 59 10.47 0.20 6.68
N GLY A 60 11.44 0.91 6.11
CA GLY A 60 11.18 2.16 5.39
C GLY A 60 10.93 3.36 6.29
N PHE A 61 11.20 3.25 7.59
CA PHE A 61 11.15 4.40 8.47
C PHE A 61 12.45 5.19 8.43
N ILE A 62 12.31 6.51 8.50
CA ILE A 62 13.41 7.45 8.51
C ILE A 62 13.29 8.44 9.66
N PRO A 63 14.42 8.85 10.25
CA PRO A 63 14.44 9.90 11.24
C PRO A 63 14.22 11.28 10.61
N VAL A 64 13.52 12.16 11.34
CA VAL A 64 13.35 13.56 10.92
C VAL A 64 13.76 14.49 12.05
N LYS A 65 14.75 15.34 11.78
CA LYS A 65 15.18 16.38 12.72
C LYS A 65 14.20 17.55 12.68
N SER A 66 13.75 17.99 13.85
CA SER A 66 12.90 19.17 14.01
C SER A 66 11.61 19.13 13.14
N PRO A 67 10.74 18.11 13.29
CA PRO A 67 9.56 17.91 12.45
C PRO A 67 8.60 19.10 12.42
N LYS A 68 8.58 19.91 13.49
CA LYS A 68 7.77 21.14 13.59
C LYS A 68 8.11 22.21 12.53
N SER A 69 9.24 22.08 11.83
CA SER A 69 9.63 22.98 10.74
C SER A 69 9.02 22.61 9.38
N TYR A 70 8.31 21.48 9.31
CA TYR A 70 7.75 20.90 8.10
C TYR A 70 6.22 20.74 8.20
N THR A 71 5.57 20.50 7.07
CA THR A 71 4.18 20.05 7.00
C THR A 71 4.15 18.54 7.14
N LEU A 72 4.20 18.08 8.38
CA LEU A 72 4.18 16.67 8.76
C LEU A 72 3.09 16.39 9.80
N PRO A 73 2.56 15.16 9.85
CA PRO A 73 1.76 14.70 10.97
C PRO A 73 2.62 14.66 12.26
N PRO A 74 2.00 14.47 13.45
CA PRO A 74 2.75 14.15 14.65
C PRO A 74 3.73 12.98 14.43
N PRO A 75 4.94 13.02 15.01
CA PRO A 75 5.91 11.94 14.87
C PRO A 75 5.48 10.70 15.67
N LEU A 76 5.96 9.53 15.24
CA LEU A 76 5.93 8.34 16.09
C LEU A 76 6.98 8.49 17.21
N ARG A 77 6.60 8.12 18.42
CA ARG A 77 7.48 8.04 19.59
C ARG A 77 8.09 6.65 19.68
N TYR A 78 9.34 6.59 20.13
CA TYR A 78 9.99 5.32 20.44
C TYR A 78 9.26 4.61 21.59
N ASP A 79 9.19 3.28 21.49
CA ASP A 79 8.84 2.46 22.63
C ASP A 79 9.88 2.65 23.75
N GLU A 80 9.46 2.56 25.02
CA GLU A 80 10.36 2.73 26.17
C GLU A 80 11.56 1.77 26.07
N GLY A 81 12.78 2.30 26.24
CA GLY A 81 14.02 1.51 26.26
C GLY A 81 14.84 1.48 24.96
N LEU A 82 14.43 2.18 23.90
CA LEU A 82 15.24 2.35 22.68
C LEU A 82 16.11 3.62 22.74
N PRO A 83 17.32 3.63 22.12
CA PRO A 83 18.19 4.81 22.06
C PRO A 83 17.46 6.02 21.43
N GLN A 84 17.49 7.16 22.12
CA GLN A 84 16.71 8.37 21.82
C GLN A 84 17.46 9.39 20.95
N ASP A 85 18.55 8.96 20.33
CA ASP A 85 19.50 9.84 19.63
C ASP A 85 18.83 10.61 18.48
N GLU A 86 17.70 10.09 17.96
CA GLU A 86 16.80 10.74 17.02
C GLU A 86 15.36 10.61 17.54
N PRO A 87 14.74 11.64 18.15
CA PRO A 87 13.50 11.47 18.91
C PRO A 87 12.24 11.29 18.05
N PHE A 88 12.32 11.48 16.72
CA PHE A 88 11.17 11.55 15.83
C PHE A 88 11.41 10.74 14.57
N SER A 89 10.51 9.81 14.30
CA SER A 89 10.62 8.91 13.16
C SER A 89 9.30 8.81 12.41
N TYR A 90 9.41 8.60 11.10
CA TYR A 90 8.30 8.63 10.15
C TYR A 90 8.45 7.48 9.15
N SER A 91 7.34 6.88 8.73
CA SER A 91 7.34 5.85 7.71
C SER A 91 7.26 6.49 6.32
N MET A 92 8.06 6.04 5.36
CA MET A 92 7.81 6.40 3.97
C MET A 92 6.59 5.64 3.45
N SER A 93 5.61 6.37 2.89
CA SER A 93 4.33 5.81 2.43
C SER A 93 4.45 4.59 1.53
N VAL A 94 5.37 4.56 0.57
CA VAL A 94 5.56 3.41 -0.34
C VAL A 94 5.81 2.09 0.40
N PHE A 95 6.58 2.11 1.49
CA PHE A 95 6.89 0.89 2.23
C PHE A 95 5.76 0.48 3.17
N HIS A 96 5.06 1.45 3.76
CA HIS A 96 3.85 1.17 4.52
C HIS A 96 2.73 0.60 3.63
N GLN A 97 2.53 1.13 2.43
CA GLN A 97 1.59 0.59 1.43
C GLN A 97 1.92 -0.86 1.05
N LEU A 98 3.20 -1.17 0.81
CA LEU A 98 3.65 -2.54 0.54
C LEU A 98 3.42 -3.47 1.75
N HIS A 99 3.70 -2.99 2.96
CA HIS A 99 3.45 -3.72 4.20
C HIS A 99 1.96 -4.04 4.40
N CYS A 100 1.07 -3.06 4.21
CA CYS A 100 -0.37 -3.30 4.29
C CYS A 100 -0.82 -4.34 3.27
N LEU A 101 -0.31 -4.26 2.03
CA LEU A 101 -0.66 -5.20 0.97
C LEU A 101 -0.17 -6.63 1.30
N GLU A 102 1.02 -6.78 1.87
CA GLU A 102 1.55 -8.05 2.37
C GLU A 102 0.71 -8.61 3.53
N ILE A 103 0.31 -7.79 4.50
CA ILE A 103 -0.55 -8.22 5.61
C ILE A 103 -1.88 -8.76 5.10
N ILE A 104 -2.51 -8.07 4.14
CA ILE A 104 -3.80 -8.51 3.57
C ILE A 104 -3.60 -9.84 2.85
N LEU A 105 -2.52 -10.00 2.07
CA LEU A 105 -2.18 -11.26 1.42
C LEU A 105 -1.99 -12.38 2.46
N ARG A 106 -1.25 -12.11 3.54
CA ARG A 106 -0.99 -13.05 4.62
C ARG A 106 -2.27 -13.48 5.34
N ALA A 107 -3.18 -12.54 5.59
CA ALA A 107 -4.48 -12.84 6.18
C ALA A 107 -5.32 -13.73 5.27
N TRP A 108 -5.37 -13.41 3.96
CA TRP A 108 -6.08 -14.19 2.96
C TRP A 108 -5.50 -15.61 2.78
N LEU A 109 -4.18 -15.76 2.81
CA LEU A 109 -3.50 -17.06 2.81
C LEU A 109 -3.73 -17.85 4.11
N GLY A 110 -3.69 -17.17 5.26
CA GLY A 110 -3.84 -17.77 6.59
C GLY A 110 -5.25 -18.31 6.87
N ASP A 111 -6.29 -17.69 6.30
CA ASP A 111 -7.67 -18.19 6.37
C ASP A 111 -7.82 -19.60 5.76
N ALA A 112 -7.12 -19.89 4.66
CA ALA A 112 -7.12 -21.22 4.04
C ALA A 112 -6.52 -22.31 4.94
N ILE A 113 -5.46 -21.95 5.68
CA ILE A 113 -4.73 -22.86 6.55
C ILE A 113 -5.55 -23.19 7.80
N LYS A 114 -6.23 -22.19 8.39
CA LYS A 114 -7.00 -22.35 9.63
C LYS A 114 -8.33 -23.08 9.44
N ASN A 115 -9.02 -22.81 8.32
CA ASN A 115 -10.33 -23.39 8.06
C ASN A 115 -10.28 -24.69 7.25
N GLY A 116 -9.08 -25.23 6.99
CA GLY A 116 -8.87 -26.50 6.30
C GLY A 116 -9.55 -26.53 4.94
N HIS A 117 -9.09 -25.72 3.97
CA HIS A 117 -9.61 -25.66 2.59
C HIS A 117 -11.14 -25.75 2.45
N ARG A 118 -11.90 -25.28 3.45
CA ARG A 118 -13.35 -25.42 3.44
C ARG A 118 -13.91 -24.23 2.69
N GLU A 119 -14.09 -24.44 1.39
CA GLU A 119 -14.80 -23.50 0.50
C GLU A 119 -16.15 -23.15 1.14
N GLN A 120 -16.30 -21.94 1.67
CA GLN A 120 -17.62 -21.42 2.01
C GLN A 120 -18.41 -21.08 0.72
N HIS A 121 -17.69 -20.89 -0.40
CA HIS A 121 -18.20 -20.84 -1.76
C HIS A 121 -17.14 -21.41 -2.72
N PRO A 122 -17.51 -22.22 -3.74
CA PRO A 122 -16.57 -22.67 -4.76
C PRO A 122 -16.13 -21.48 -5.62
N ALA A 123 -15.06 -20.80 -5.20
CA ALA A 123 -14.37 -19.86 -6.05
C ALA A 123 -13.75 -20.67 -7.20
N SER A 124 -14.14 -20.38 -8.45
CA SER A 124 -13.55 -21.08 -9.59
C SER A 124 -12.02 -20.89 -9.60
N HIS A 125 -11.27 -21.82 -10.20
CA HIS A 125 -9.81 -21.71 -10.37
C HIS A 125 -9.38 -20.34 -10.95
N THR A 126 -10.25 -19.68 -11.71
CA THR A 126 -10.01 -18.34 -12.28
C THR A 126 -10.07 -17.22 -11.23
N GLN A 127 -10.90 -17.33 -10.19
CA GLN A 127 -11.08 -16.29 -9.18
C GLN A 127 -9.90 -16.20 -8.21
N GLU A 128 -9.37 -17.32 -7.72
CA GLU A 128 -8.23 -17.28 -6.80
C GLU A 128 -6.91 -16.89 -7.50
N ALA A 129 -6.67 -17.38 -8.72
CA ALA A 129 -5.54 -16.94 -9.53
C ALA A 129 -5.65 -15.43 -9.86
N HIS A 130 -6.88 -14.93 -10.03
CA HIS A 130 -7.12 -13.50 -10.20
C HIS A 130 -6.77 -12.70 -8.94
N VAL A 131 -7.02 -13.22 -7.73
CA VAL A 131 -6.60 -12.57 -6.49
C VAL A 131 -5.08 -12.42 -6.41
N PHE A 132 -4.30 -13.47 -6.71
CA PHE A 132 -2.83 -13.35 -6.76
C PHE A 132 -2.38 -12.32 -7.79
N HIS A 133 -2.97 -12.34 -8.98
CA HIS A 133 -2.69 -11.34 -10.01
C HIS A 133 -3.01 -9.91 -9.54
N CYS A 134 -4.14 -9.70 -8.83
CA CYS A 134 -4.51 -8.40 -8.27
C CYS A 134 -3.49 -7.91 -7.24
N PHE A 135 -3.02 -8.78 -6.34
CA PHE A 135 -1.97 -8.42 -5.38
C PHE A 135 -0.68 -8.01 -6.09
N ASP A 136 -0.22 -8.79 -7.08
CA ASP A 136 0.97 -8.42 -7.84
C ASP A 136 0.77 -7.12 -8.63
N TYR A 137 -0.40 -6.92 -9.26
CA TYR A 137 -0.73 -5.70 -9.98
C TYR A 137 -0.73 -4.46 -9.08
N LEU A 138 -1.34 -4.53 -7.89
CA LEU A 138 -1.33 -3.42 -6.93
C LEU A 138 0.06 -3.13 -6.39
N ARG A 139 0.87 -4.17 -6.12
CA ARG A 139 2.28 -4.03 -5.75
C ARG A 139 3.06 -3.28 -6.82
N GLN A 140 2.86 -3.62 -8.10
CA GLN A 140 3.47 -2.91 -9.22
C GLN A 140 3.08 -1.43 -9.25
N ALA A 141 1.79 -1.11 -9.04
CA ALA A 141 1.31 0.27 -8.99
C ALA A 141 1.97 1.07 -7.84
N VAL A 142 2.02 0.49 -6.63
CA VAL A 142 2.68 1.09 -5.46
C VAL A 142 4.16 1.36 -5.74
N MET A 143 4.89 0.39 -6.27
CA MET A 143 6.32 0.55 -6.59
C MET A 143 6.59 1.51 -7.75
N CYS A 144 5.69 1.55 -8.74
CA CYS A 144 5.82 2.45 -9.88
C CYS A 144 5.60 3.91 -9.47
N PHE A 145 4.66 4.16 -8.57
CA PHE A 145 4.37 5.50 -8.06
C PHE A 145 5.43 5.94 -7.05
N GLY A 146 5.79 5.05 -6.11
CA GLY A 146 6.86 5.29 -5.15
C GLY A 146 6.59 6.50 -4.25
N ASP A 147 5.44 6.54 -3.59
CA ASP A 147 5.07 7.67 -2.72
C ASP A 147 6.08 7.84 -1.57
N THR A 148 6.75 8.99 -1.57
CA THR A 148 7.81 9.31 -0.60
C THR A 148 7.35 10.25 0.51
N ALA A 149 6.04 10.52 0.60
CA ALA A 149 5.47 11.21 1.74
C ALA A 149 5.81 10.50 3.07
N LEU A 150 5.91 11.29 4.14
CA LEU A 150 6.34 10.82 5.45
C LEU A 150 5.15 10.74 6.41
N GLU A 151 4.79 9.52 6.75
CA GLU A 151 3.68 9.18 7.62
C GLU A 151 4.11 9.13 9.09
N GLY A 152 3.28 9.68 9.96
CA GLY A 152 3.50 9.71 11.41
C GLY A 152 2.26 9.24 12.15
N SER A 153 2.14 9.58 13.43
CA SER A 153 0.98 9.24 14.24
C SER A 153 -0.25 10.07 13.86
N ASP A 154 -1.40 9.41 13.86
CA ASP A 154 -2.70 10.09 13.79
C ASP A 154 -2.89 10.97 15.05
N PRO A 155 -3.31 12.25 14.92
CA PRO A 155 -3.67 13.10 16.05
C PRO A 155 -4.62 12.46 17.07
N TYR A 156 -5.53 11.57 16.63
CA TYR A 156 -6.39 10.83 17.54
C TYR A 156 -5.61 9.84 18.41
N GLN A 157 -4.66 9.09 17.85
CA GLN A 157 -3.79 8.21 18.64
C GLN A 157 -2.92 8.98 19.62
N VAL A 158 -2.39 10.14 19.20
CA VAL A 158 -1.61 11.03 20.08
C VAL A 158 -2.43 11.45 21.29
N ALA A 159 -3.70 11.82 21.09
CA ALA A 159 -4.60 12.20 22.18
C ALA A 159 -4.86 11.06 23.18
N LEU A 160 -4.73 9.80 22.74
CA LEU A 160 -4.86 8.61 23.57
C LEU A 160 -3.51 8.15 24.18
N GLY A 161 -2.39 8.80 23.87
CA GLY A 161 -1.06 8.35 24.28
C GLY A 161 -0.61 7.05 23.60
N LEU A 162 -1.14 6.76 22.41
CA LEU A 162 -0.86 5.58 21.59
C LEU A 162 0.01 5.91 20.37
N ASP A 163 0.74 7.02 20.42
CA ASP A 163 1.66 7.47 19.38
C ASP A 163 3.00 6.71 19.39
N LEU A 164 2.96 5.42 19.69
CA LEU A 164 4.11 4.55 19.83
C LEU A 164 4.50 3.91 18.50
N TRP A 165 5.80 3.66 18.32
CA TRP A 165 6.33 2.95 17.18
C TRP A 165 5.68 1.58 16.96
N SER A 166 5.47 0.84 18.04
CA SER A 166 4.76 -0.45 18.04
C SER A 166 3.32 -0.37 17.53
N SER A 167 2.68 0.81 17.60
CA SER A 167 1.33 1.04 17.07
C SER A 167 1.34 1.33 15.56
N GLY A 168 2.51 1.65 15.00
CA GLY A 168 2.68 1.99 13.59
C GLY A 168 1.97 3.31 13.22
N THR A 169 1.75 3.49 11.92
CA THR A 169 1.02 4.63 11.37
C THR A 169 -0.19 4.15 10.59
N TYR A 170 -1.18 5.02 10.41
CA TYR A 170 -2.35 4.78 9.55
C TYR A 170 -2.31 5.60 8.26
N GLY A 171 -1.25 6.37 8.01
CA GLY A 171 -1.16 7.33 6.92
C GLY A 171 -2.09 8.55 7.05
N ILE A 172 -2.93 8.58 8.09
CA ILE A 172 -3.84 9.69 8.37
C ILE A 172 -3.05 10.98 8.64
N SER A 173 -3.57 12.11 8.17
CA SER A 173 -2.97 13.45 8.27
C SER A 173 -1.64 13.65 7.53
N THR A 174 -1.18 12.65 6.78
CA THR A 174 -0.05 12.78 5.87
C THR A 174 -0.45 13.57 4.64
N THR A 175 0.42 14.48 4.19
CA THR A 175 0.21 15.24 2.97
C THR A 175 0.87 14.55 1.79
N HIS A 176 0.06 14.08 0.84
CA HIS A 176 0.51 13.43 -0.39
C HIS A 176 0.42 14.38 -1.59
N ILE A 177 1.29 14.21 -2.59
CA ILE A 177 1.20 14.91 -3.87
C ILE A 177 0.53 13.99 -4.89
N CYS A 178 -0.79 14.13 -5.01
CA CYS A 178 -1.62 13.32 -5.89
C CYS A 178 -1.92 14.02 -7.21
N LYS A 179 -2.29 13.24 -8.22
CA LYS A 179 -3.12 13.78 -9.31
C LYS A 179 -4.52 14.06 -8.75
N ASP A 180 -5.18 15.09 -9.28
CA ASP A 180 -6.56 15.38 -8.92
C ASP A 180 -7.47 14.23 -9.36
N PHE A 181 -7.98 13.48 -8.38
CA PHE A 181 -8.81 12.31 -8.63
C PHE A 181 -10.15 12.69 -9.27
N GLN A 182 -10.71 13.85 -8.93
CA GLN A 182 -11.97 14.31 -9.51
C GLN A 182 -11.77 14.61 -11.01
N GLN A 183 -10.68 15.28 -11.38
CA GLN A 183 -10.37 15.51 -12.79
C GLN A 183 -10.12 14.21 -13.56
N ILE A 184 -9.46 13.23 -12.94
CA ILE A 184 -9.30 11.89 -13.55
C ILE A 184 -10.67 11.24 -13.77
N TYR A 185 -11.54 11.30 -12.77
CA TYR A 185 -12.89 10.74 -12.83
C TYR A 185 -13.71 11.38 -13.96
N GLU A 186 -13.76 12.72 -14.01
CA GLU A 186 -14.49 13.48 -15.03
C GLU A 186 -13.97 13.22 -16.43
N TYR A 187 -12.63 13.12 -16.58
CA TYR A 187 -12.02 12.73 -17.85
C TYR A 187 -12.47 11.33 -18.29
N ALA A 188 -12.45 10.35 -17.38
CA ALA A 188 -12.88 8.99 -17.69
C ALA A 188 -14.36 8.90 -18.09
N VAL A 189 -15.23 9.65 -17.40
CA VAL A 189 -16.66 9.73 -17.74
C VAL A 189 -16.86 10.34 -19.13
N SER A 190 -16.23 11.49 -19.40
CA SER A 190 -16.38 12.20 -20.68
C SER A 190 -15.79 11.46 -21.89
N HIS A 191 -14.90 10.48 -21.65
CA HIS A 191 -14.25 9.68 -22.69
C HIS A 191 -14.65 8.20 -22.65
N THR A 192 -15.74 7.85 -21.94
CA THR A 192 -16.22 6.47 -21.88
C THR A 192 -16.63 5.99 -23.27
N SER A 193 -16.19 4.79 -23.65
CA SER A 193 -16.62 4.17 -24.91
C SER A 193 -18.14 3.97 -24.92
N PRO A 194 -18.83 4.31 -26.02
CA PRO A 194 -20.29 4.18 -26.12
C PRO A 194 -20.82 2.77 -25.79
N SER A 195 -20.02 1.72 -26.02
CA SER A 195 -20.37 0.34 -25.68
C SER A 195 -20.56 0.11 -24.18
N TRP A 196 -19.74 0.76 -23.35
CA TRP A 196 -19.74 0.61 -21.89
C TRP A 196 -20.61 1.67 -21.19
N ALA A 197 -20.99 2.74 -21.90
CA ALA A 197 -21.90 3.76 -21.38
C ALA A 197 -23.33 3.23 -21.17
N ARG A 198 -23.78 2.27 -22.00
CA ARG A 198 -25.15 1.74 -21.98
C ARG A 198 -25.42 0.78 -20.82
N GLU A 199 -24.41 0.02 -20.37
CA GLU A 199 -24.57 -0.96 -19.28
C GLU A 199 -24.93 -0.33 -17.93
N ARG A 200 -24.47 0.90 -17.65
CA ARG A 200 -24.85 1.60 -16.41
C ARG A 200 -26.30 2.07 -16.42
N SER A 201 -26.77 2.64 -17.54
CA SER A 201 -28.16 3.10 -17.67
C SER A 201 -29.19 1.96 -17.62
N GLN A 202 -28.82 0.75 -18.05
CA GLN A 202 -29.72 -0.42 -17.97
C GLN A 202 -29.82 -0.95 -16.53
N LYS A 203 -28.69 -1.06 -15.81
CA LYS A 203 -28.67 -1.62 -14.46
C LYS A 203 -29.32 -0.72 -13.40
N GLU A 204 -29.30 0.60 -13.56
CA GLU A 204 -29.98 1.51 -12.63
C GLU A 204 -31.52 1.49 -12.79
N ALA A 205 -32.03 1.07 -13.96
CA ALA A 205 -33.47 0.92 -14.20
C ALA A 205 -34.08 -0.35 -13.55
N ASP A 206 -33.25 -1.34 -13.20
CA ASP A 206 -33.69 -2.61 -12.59
C ASP A 206 -33.69 -2.58 -11.04
N PHE A 207 -33.30 -1.45 -10.43
CA PHE A 207 -33.22 -1.27 -8.97
C PHE A 207 -34.15 -0.16 -8.42
N ILE A 208 -35.13 0.30 -9.21
CA ILE A 208 -36.23 1.19 -8.77
C ILE A 208 -37.57 0.49 -8.98
#